data_AF-A0A955NST5-F1
#
_entry.id   AF-A0A955NST5-F1
#
_cell.length_a   1.000
_cell.length_b   1.000
_cell.length_c   1.000
_cell.angle_alpha   90.00
_cell.angle_beta   90.00
_cell.angle_gamma   90.00
#
_symmetry.space_group_name_H-M   'P 1'
#
loop_
_entity.id
_entity.type
_entity.pdbx_description
1 polymer ?
#
loop_
_entity_poly.entity_id
_entity_poly.type
_entity_poly.pdbx_seq_one_letter_code
_entity_poly.pdbx_strand_id
1 'polypeptide(L)'
;MLILVFSQIDTAGAQTGSTHEPVRLVGQIGINPDVHDGGLRPPIGVHSHQTLRVNRTHPERADGYGWTYNHASNLAYWNDKFYQQYLSNPVDEHIPPGHTLIVTSENGRDWSKPEVVFPAYEAPEGVEIPEGYSGYMMHQRMGFYVAPN
;
A
#
# COMPACT_ATOMS: atom_id res chain seq x y z
N MET A 1 3.36 -58.39 -12.85
CA MET A 1 2.11 -57.67 -12.52
C MET A 1 2.50 -56.32 -11.95
N LEU A 2 2.45 -55.27 -12.76
CA LEU A 2 2.92 -53.93 -12.40
C LEU A 2 1.75 -53.17 -11.79
N ILE A 3 1.84 -52.80 -10.50
CA ILE A 3 0.83 -52.00 -9.81
C ILE A 3 1.15 -50.53 -10.08
N LEU A 4 0.30 -49.89 -10.89
CA LEU A 4 0.29 -48.43 -11.07
C LEU A 4 -0.48 -47.82 -9.90
N VAL A 5 0.22 -47.11 -9.02
CA VAL A 5 -0.40 -46.28 -7.98
C VAL A 5 -0.65 -44.90 -8.58
N PHE A 6 -1.90 -44.58 -8.88
CA PHE A 6 -2.30 -43.21 -9.21
C PHE A 6 -2.38 -42.42 -7.89
N SER A 7 -1.53 -41.41 -7.74
CA SER A 7 -1.71 -40.41 -6.67
C SER A 7 -2.98 -39.61 -6.97
N GLN A 8 -3.94 -39.62 -6.06
CA GLN A 8 -5.05 -38.69 -6.11
C GLN A 8 -4.47 -37.28 -6.00
N ILE A 9 -4.65 -36.49 -7.05
CA ILE A 9 -4.44 -35.05 -6.98
C ILE A 9 -5.66 -34.52 -6.24
N ASP A 10 -5.49 -34.16 -4.97
CA ASP A 10 -6.51 -33.41 -4.24
C ASP A 10 -6.74 -32.11 -4.99
N THR A 11 -7.91 -32.01 -5.60
CA THR A 11 -8.37 -30.76 -6.21
C THR A 11 -8.67 -29.82 -5.06
N ALA A 12 -7.81 -28.82 -4.85
CA ALA A 12 -8.08 -27.73 -3.93
C ALA A 12 -9.34 -26.99 -4.43
N GLY A 13 -10.49 -27.32 -3.83
CA GLY A 13 -11.74 -26.61 -4.09
C GLY A 13 -11.67 -25.23 -3.45
N ALA A 14 -11.82 -24.17 -4.26
CA ALA A 14 -12.02 -22.84 -3.71
C ALA A 14 -13.28 -22.83 -2.85
N GLN A 15 -13.14 -22.56 -1.54
CA GLN A 15 -14.29 -22.47 -0.64
C GLN A 15 -15.02 -21.15 -0.88
N THR A 16 -16.25 -21.22 -1.36
CA THR A 16 -17.16 -20.05 -1.34
C THR A 16 -17.50 -19.75 0.13
N GLY A 17 -17.47 -18.48 0.56
CA GLY A 17 -17.64 -18.05 1.96
C GLY A 17 -18.83 -18.68 2.70
N SER A 18 -18.71 -18.80 4.03
CA SER A 18 -19.68 -19.47 4.92
C SER A 18 -20.58 -18.47 5.67
N THR A 19 -21.52 -18.96 6.49
CA THR A 19 -22.27 -18.09 7.42
C THR A 19 -21.37 -17.36 8.44
N HIS A 20 -20.17 -17.89 8.71
CA HIS A 20 -19.17 -17.27 9.58
C HIS A 20 -18.17 -16.38 8.80
N GLU A 21 -18.11 -16.53 7.47
CA GLU A 21 -17.26 -15.76 6.55
C GLU A 21 -18.10 -15.30 5.35
N PRO A 22 -19.00 -14.32 5.56
CA PRO A 22 -20.13 -14.08 4.66
C PRO A 22 -19.73 -13.41 3.34
N VAL A 23 -18.50 -12.89 3.23
CA VAL A 23 -18.02 -12.27 1.99
C VAL A 23 -17.74 -13.36 0.96
N ARG A 24 -18.49 -13.34 -0.14
CA ARG A 24 -18.37 -14.31 -1.23
C ARG A 24 -18.44 -13.62 -2.59
N LEU A 25 -17.59 -14.07 -3.51
CA LEU A 25 -17.71 -13.74 -4.93
C LEU A 25 -18.68 -14.74 -5.58
N VAL A 26 -19.78 -14.23 -6.15
CA VAL A 26 -20.77 -15.04 -6.86
C VAL A 26 -20.75 -14.66 -8.34
N GLY A 27 -20.50 -15.63 -9.22
CA GLY A 27 -20.41 -15.42 -10.67
C GLY A 27 -19.22 -16.16 -11.30
N GLN A 28 -19.11 -16.11 -12.63
CA GLN A 28 -18.03 -16.76 -13.41
C GLN A 28 -17.00 -15.75 -13.94
N ILE A 29 -16.88 -14.59 -13.31
CA ILE A 29 -15.89 -13.57 -13.72
C ILE A 29 -14.52 -14.04 -13.22
N GLY A 30 -13.66 -14.43 -14.15
CA GLY A 30 -12.24 -14.72 -13.91
C GLY A 30 -11.35 -13.55 -14.32
N ILE A 31 -10.11 -13.57 -13.85
CA ILE A 31 -9.05 -12.67 -14.32
C ILE A 31 -8.14 -13.44 -15.29
N ASN A 32 -7.64 -12.76 -16.33
CA ASN A 32 -6.57 -13.27 -17.17
C ASN A 32 -5.22 -12.67 -16.71
N PRO A 33 -4.35 -13.43 -16.03
CA PRO A 33 -3.09 -12.91 -15.52
C PRO A 33 -2.05 -12.59 -16.62
N ASP A 34 -2.28 -13.02 -17.87
CA ASP A 34 -1.37 -12.77 -19.00
C ASP A 34 -1.47 -11.33 -19.55
N VAL A 35 -2.45 -10.55 -19.10
CA VAL A 35 -2.67 -9.15 -19.51
C VAL A 35 -2.74 -8.22 -18.31
N HIS A 36 -2.20 -7.00 -18.46
CA HIS A 36 -2.06 -6.05 -17.33
C HIS A 36 -3.39 -5.60 -16.71
N ASP A 37 -4.48 -5.57 -17.48
CA ASP A 37 -5.82 -5.18 -17.00
C ASP A 37 -6.66 -6.38 -16.51
N GLY A 38 -6.08 -7.58 -16.50
CA GLY A 38 -6.77 -8.81 -16.11
C GLY A 38 -7.86 -9.26 -17.09
N GLY A 39 -7.98 -8.67 -18.27
CA GLY A 39 -9.10 -8.91 -19.20
C GLY A 39 -10.44 -8.36 -18.66
N LEU A 40 -10.37 -7.47 -17.67
CA LEU A 40 -11.54 -6.92 -17.00
C LEU A 40 -12.05 -5.69 -17.75
N ARG A 41 -13.37 -5.58 -17.88
CA ARG A 41 -13.99 -4.37 -18.43
C ARG A 41 -13.93 -3.26 -17.37
N PRO A 42 -13.33 -2.09 -17.67
CA PRO A 42 -13.32 -0.98 -16.71
C PRO A 42 -14.76 -0.46 -16.50
N PRO A 43 -15.15 -0.17 -15.25
CA PRO A 43 -16.42 0.53 -14.98
C PRO A 43 -16.44 1.93 -15.62
N ILE A 44 -17.61 2.35 -16.08
CA ILE A 44 -17.81 3.68 -16.67
C ILE A 44 -17.53 4.75 -15.60
N GLY A 45 -16.73 5.76 -15.96
CA GLY A 45 -16.43 6.91 -15.09
C GLY A 45 -15.24 6.73 -14.14
N VAL A 46 -14.50 5.61 -14.21
CA VAL A 46 -13.27 5.44 -13.43
C VAL A 46 -12.17 6.37 -13.91
N HIS A 47 -11.56 7.08 -12.97
CA HIS A 47 -10.41 7.96 -13.22
C HIS A 47 -9.22 7.50 -12.39
N SER A 48 -8.05 7.34 -13.04
CA SER A 48 -6.79 7.07 -12.36
C SER A 48 -6.00 8.37 -12.21
N HIS A 49 -5.79 8.81 -10.96
CA HIS A 49 -5.02 10.02 -10.65
C HIS A 49 -3.72 9.65 -9.94
N GLN A 50 -2.59 10.13 -10.47
CA GLN A 50 -1.29 10.00 -9.83
C GLN A 50 -1.13 11.14 -8.80
N THR A 51 -1.08 10.80 -7.52
CA THR A 51 -0.91 11.78 -6.43
C THR A 51 0.55 12.08 -6.12
N LEU A 52 1.46 11.16 -6.46
CA LEU A 52 2.89 11.30 -6.31
C LEU A 52 3.62 10.64 -7.48
N ARG A 53 4.65 11.34 -7.99
CA ARG A 53 5.63 10.77 -8.93
C ARG A 53 7.03 10.99 -8.39
N VAL A 54 7.55 9.98 -7.71
CA VAL A 54 8.91 10.04 -7.15
C VAL A 54 9.98 10.14 -8.22
N ASN A 55 11.06 10.84 -7.89
CA ASN A 55 12.16 11.07 -8.81
C ASN A 55 13.47 11.22 -8.05
N ARG A 56 14.35 10.23 -8.19
CA ARG A 56 15.66 10.22 -7.54
C ARG A 56 16.61 11.28 -8.10
N THR A 57 16.54 11.57 -9.40
CA THR A 57 17.47 12.51 -10.07
C THR A 57 17.01 13.97 -9.94
N HIS A 58 15.71 14.19 -9.78
CA HIS A 58 15.09 15.51 -9.64
C HIS A 58 14.10 15.51 -8.45
N PRO A 59 14.61 15.34 -7.21
CA PRO A 59 13.78 15.22 -6.02
C PRO A 59 12.90 16.44 -5.76
N GLU A 60 13.32 17.64 -6.20
CA GLU A 60 12.58 18.90 -6.06
C GLU A 60 11.23 18.90 -6.78
N ARG A 61 11.05 17.99 -7.75
CA ARG A 61 9.79 17.77 -8.48
C ARG A 61 8.82 16.82 -7.77
N ALA A 62 9.23 16.25 -6.64
CA ALA A 62 8.44 15.34 -5.82
C ALA A 62 8.38 15.87 -4.37
N ASP A 63 8.82 15.05 -3.41
CA ASP A 63 8.87 15.32 -1.97
C ASP A 63 10.16 16.00 -1.50
N GLY A 64 11.16 16.16 -2.38
CA GLY A 64 12.47 16.72 -2.03
C GLY A 64 13.50 15.71 -1.49
N TYR A 65 13.12 14.45 -1.28
CA TYR A 65 14.00 13.43 -0.70
C TYR A 65 14.67 12.54 -1.75
N GLY A 66 14.03 12.36 -2.91
CA GLY A 66 14.54 11.48 -3.98
C GLY A 66 14.39 10.00 -3.67
N TRP A 67 13.57 9.68 -2.68
CA TRP A 67 13.26 8.34 -2.22
C TRP A 67 12.30 7.67 -3.19
N THR A 68 12.54 6.39 -3.48
CA THR A 68 11.80 5.70 -4.55
C THR A 68 10.93 4.57 -4.04
N TYR A 69 11.03 4.19 -2.76
CA TYR A 69 10.10 3.26 -2.15
C TYR A 69 8.98 4.04 -1.47
N ASN A 70 7.74 3.78 -1.86
CA ASN A 70 6.55 4.43 -1.30
C ASN A 70 5.43 3.40 -1.22
N HIS A 71 4.83 3.21 -0.05
CA HIS A 71 3.83 2.16 0.14
C HIS A 71 2.81 2.46 1.24
N ALA A 72 1.93 1.49 1.50
CA ALA A 72 0.93 1.48 2.57
C ALA A 72 0.07 2.76 2.66
N SER A 73 -0.57 3.12 1.55
CA SER A 73 -1.39 4.32 1.51
C SER A 73 -2.66 4.16 2.35
N ASN A 74 -2.94 5.14 3.20
CA ASN A 74 -4.21 5.30 3.92
C ASN A 74 -4.92 6.56 3.41
N LEU A 75 -6.25 6.54 3.37
CA LEU A 75 -7.06 7.66 2.89
C LEU A 75 -8.14 8.01 3.91
N ALA A 76 -8.33 9.31 4.16
CA ALA A 76 -9.43 9.85 4.93
C ALA A 76 -10.04 11.06 4.19
N TYR A 77 -11.30 11.33 4.49
CA TYR A 77 -11.97 12.57 4.10
C TYR A 77 -12.51 13.24 5.35
N TRP A 78 -12.13 14.49 5.58
CA TRP A 78 -12.54 15.25 6.76
C TRP A 78 -12.54 16.74 6.45
N ASN A 79 -13.55 17.45 6.95
CA ASN A 79 -13.69 18.91 6.78
C ASN A 79 -13.47 19.38 5.33
N ASP A 80 -14.25 18.80 4.41
CA ASP A 80 -14.23 19.07 2.97
C ASP A 80 -12.90 18.81 2.25
N LYS A 81 -12.05 17.95 2.81
CA LYS A 81 -10.70 17.68 2.28
C LYS A 81 -10.32 16.20 2.36
N PHE A 82 -9.70 15.71 1.30
CA PHE A 82 -9.02 14.42 1.26
C PHE A 82 -7.64 14.51 1.91
N TYR A 83 -7.31 13.51 2.71
CA TYR A 83 -5.99 13.30 3.31
C TYR A 83 -5.50 11.92 2.89
N GLN A 84 -4.40 11.88 2.16
CA GLN A 84 -3.73 10.64 1.81
C GLN A 84 -2.41 10.56 2.56
N GLN A 85 -2.28 9.56 3.42
CA GLN A 85 -1.05 9.24 4.13
C GLN A 85 -0.35 8.08 3.42
N TYR A 86 0.99 8.05 3.45
CA TYR A 86 1.81 6.94 2.99
C TYR A 86 3.16 6.95 3.70
N LEU A 87 3.88 5.83 3.66
CA LEU A 87 5.25 5.72 4.14
C LEU A 87 6.23 5.71 2.97
N SER A 88 7.45 6.23 3.20
CA SER A 88 8.51 6.28 2.20
C SER A 88 9.86 5.92 2.81
N ASN A 89 10.67 5.23 2.01
CA ASN A 89 12.06 4.85 2.30
C ASN A 89 12.95 5.14 1.07
N PRO A 90 14.28 5.28 1.23
CA PRO A 90 15.18 5.63 0.13
C PRO A 90 15.02 4.80 -1.14
N VAL A 91 15.01 3.47 -1.02
CA VAL A 91 15.09 2.57 -2.19
C VAL A 91 14.26 1.30 -2.03
N ASP A 92 14.23 0.72 -0.83
CA ASP A 92 13.65 -0.61 -0.56
C ASP A 92 12.75 -0.61 0.67
N GLU A 93 11.90 -1.63 0.77
CA GLU A 93 10.83 -1.76 1.76
C GLU A 93 11.30 -1.73 3.21
N HIS A 94 12.46 -2.30 3.51
CA HIS A 94 12.99 -2.40 4.87
C HIS A 94 14.40 -1.82 4.98
N ILE A 95 14.71 -0.79 4.18
CA ILE A 95 15.96 -0.04 4.29
C ILE A 95 15.66 1.31 4.95
N PRO A 96 16.17 1.56 6.18
CA PRO A 96 16.01 2.85 6.84
C PRO A 96 16.85 3.94 6.15
N PRO A 97 16.58 5.22 6.41
CA PRO A 97 15.49 5.73 7.25
C PRO A 97 14.12 5.59 6.59
N GLY A 98 13.06 5.51 7.39
CA GLY A 98 11.68 5.56 6.90
C GLY A 98 10.90 6.69 7.55
N HIS A 99 10.04 7.37 6.81
CA HIS A 99 9.16 8.42 7.33
C HIS A 99 7.73 8.28 6.78
N THR A 100 6.79 9.00 7.39
CA THR A 100 5.40 9.06 6.95
C THR A 100 5.07 10.47 6.48
N LEU A 101 4.43 10.56 5.32
CA LEU A 101 3.99 11.83 4.73
C LEU A 101 2.48 11.87 4.52
N ILE A 102 1.96 13.08 4.41
CA ILE A 102 0.59 13.36 3.98
C ILE A 102 0.60 14.25 2.74
N VAL A 103 -0.28 13.96 1.79
CA VAL A 103 -0.75 14.88 0.75
C VAL A 103 -2.24 15.12 0.92
N THR A 104 -2.71 16.31 0.54
CA THR A 104 -4.12 16.69 0.68
C THR A 104 -4.71 17.20 -0.61
N SER A 105 -6.03 17.09 -0.76
CA SER A 105 -6.77 17.61 -1.92
C SER A 105 -8.18 18.01 -1.55
N GLU A 106 -8.66 19.14 -2.05
CA GLU A 106 -10.05 19.59 -1.87
C GLU A 106 -11.00 18.98 -2.91
N ASN A 107 -10.48 18.58 -4.07
CA ASN A 107 -11.27 18.11 -5.20
C ASN A 107 -10.93 16.67 -5.65
N GLY A 108 -9.98 16.01 -4.98
CA GLY A 108 -9.49 14.67 -5.30
C GLY A 108 -8.60 14.59 -6.55
N ARG A 109 -8.23 15.73 -7.16
CA ARG A 109 -7.50 15.81 -8.43
C ARG A 109 -6.20 16.58 -8.30
N ASP A 110 -6.27 17.75 -7.67
CA ASP A 110 -5.12 18.61 -7.40
C ASP A 110 -4.65 18.33 -5.98
N TRP A 111 -3.43 17.79 -5.87
CA TRP A 111 -2.86 17.36 -4.60
C TRP A 111 -1.72 18.28 -4.16
N SER A 112 -1.65 18.54 -2.85
CA SER A 112 -0.56 19.33 -2.26
C SER A 112 0.80 18.64 -2.41
N LYS A 113 1.88 19.39 -2.19
CA LYS A 113 3.18 18.74 -1.96
C LYS A 113 3.12 17.83 -0.72
N PRO A 114 3.88 16.72 -0.71
CA PRO A 114 3.99 15.87 0.48
C PRO A 114 4.58 16.64 1.66
N GLU A 115 3.97 16.45 2.83
CA GLU A 115 4.45 16.98 4.11
C GLU A 115 4.78 15.82 5.06
N VAL A 116 5.96 15.84 5.66
CA VAL A 116 6.35 14.83 6.66
C VAL A 116 5.57 15.07 7.94
N VAL A 117 4.77 14.08 8.35
CA VAL A 117 3.98 14.13 9.60
C VAL A 117 4.56 13.26 10.70
N PHE A 118 5.29 12.21 10.33
CA PHE A 118 6.13 11.47 11.26
C PHE A 118 7.52 11.31 10.64
N PRO A 119 8.56 11.95 11.19
CA PRO A 119 9.91 11.86 10.66
C PRO A 119 10.53 10.49 10.93
N ALA A 120 11.73 10.26 10.39
CA ALA A 120 12.52 9.11 10.74
C ALA A 120 12.76 9.07 12.26
N TYR A 121 12.50 7.91 12.86
CA TYR A 121 12.63 7.73 14.30
C TYR A 121 14.10 7.52 14.68
N GLU A 122 14.59 8.35 15.59
CA GLU A 122 15.93 8.22 16.18
C GLU A 122 15.84 7.43 17.49
N ALA A 123 16.71 6.42 17.64
CA ALA A 123 16.74 5.60 18.86
C ALA A 123 17.13 6.48 20.06
N PRO A 124 16.46 6.33 21.22
CA PRO A 124 16.91 6.97 22.45
C PRO A 124 18.35 6.55 22.81
N GLU A 125 19.05 7.41 23.54
CA GLU A 125 20.41 7.12 24.00
C GLU A 125 20.46 5.80 24.80
N GLY A 126 21.45 4.96 24.49
CA GLY A 126 21.64 3.66 25.14
C GLY A 126 20.77 2.51 24.59
N VAL A 127 19.91 2.77 23.60
CA VAL A 127 19.16 1.72 22.90
C VAL A 127 20.01 1.16 21.76
N GLU A 128 20.42 -0.10 21.87
CA GLU A 128 21.14 -0.79 20.81
C GLU A 128 20.18 -1.37 19.76
N ILE A 129 20.52 -1.16 18.49
CA ILE A 129 19.83 -1.81 17.37
C ILE A 129 20.32 -3.27 17.31
N PRO A 130 19.42 -4.28 17.27
CA PRO A 130 19.83 -5.67 17.21
C PRO A 130 20.71 -5.98 15.99
N GLU A 131 21.61 -6.95 16.14
CA GLU A 131 22.48 -7.41 15.05
C GLU A 131 21.65 -7.81 13.82
N GLY A 132 22.07 -7.34 12.64
CA GLY A 132 21.36 -7.57 11.37
C GLY A 132 20.32 -6.51 11.02
N TYR A 133 20.07 -5.53 11.90
CA TYR A 133 19.17 -4.41 11.64
C TYR A 133 19.95 -3.09 11.60
N SER A 134 19.46 -2.13 10.80
CA SER A 134 20.14 -0.84 10.57
C SER A 134 19.33 0.38 11.01
N GLY A 135 18.11 0.18 11.53
CA GLY A 135 17.25 1.28 11.95
C GLY A 135 15.79 0.88 12.13
N TYR A 136 14.96 1.89 12.39
CA TYR A 136 13.52 1.75 12.55
C TYR A 136 12.78 2.03 11.25
N MET A 137 11.71 1.27 11.02
CA MET A 137 10.83 1.42 9.87
C MET A 137 9.45 1.83 10.37
N MET A 138 8.87 2.84 9.72
CA MET A 138 7.46 3.16 9.90
C MET A 138 6.62 2.09 9.20
N HIS A 139 5.59 1.58 9.85
CA HIS A 139 4.66 0.64 9.23
C HIS A 139 3.28 0.73 9.87
N GLN A 140 2.29 1.14 9.09
CA GLN A 140 0.93 1.42 9.55
C GLN A 140 -0.08 0.67 8.68
N ARG A 141 -1.05 0.00 9.32
CA ARG A 141 -2.22 -0.59 8.67
C ARG A 141 -3.48 0.28 8.78
N MET A 142 -3.39 1.35 9.57
CA MET A 142 -4.42 2.37 9.77
C MET A 142 -3.72 3.71 10.04
N GLY A 143 -4.06 4.75 9.28
CA GLY A 143 -3.42 6.08 9.38
C GLY A 143 -4.28 7.17 10.02
N PHE A 144 -5.60 7.00 10.08
CA PHE A 144 -6.54 8.06 10.46
C PHE A 144 -7.64 7.57 11.39
N TYR A 145 -8.10 8.47 12.25
CA TYR A 145 -9.30 8.33 13.06
C TYR A 145 -9.97 9.70 13.19
N VAL A 146 -11.26 9.79 12.85
CA VAL A 146 -12.05 11.01 13.06
C VAL A 146 -12.74 10.88 14.42
N ALA A 147 -12.32 11.68 15.39
CA ALA A 147 -12.88 11.68 16.73
C ALA A 147 -14.31 12.28 16.74
N PRO A 148 -15.18 11.86 17.67
CA PRO A 148 -16.42 12.57 17.96
C PRO A 148 -16.11 13.97 18.52
N ASN A 149 -17.05 14.89 18.34
CA ASN A 149 -17.01 16.22 18.95
C ASN A 149 -17.12 16.16 20.48
#